data_AF-A0A0B7BKR0-F1
#
_entry.id   AF-A0A0B7BKR0-F1
#
_cell.length_a   1.000
_cell.length_b   1.000
_cell.length_c   1.000
_cell.angle_alpha   90.00
_cell.angle_beta   90.00
_cell.angle_gamma   90.00
#
_symmetry.space_group_name_H-M   'P 1'
#
loop_
_entity.id
_entity.type
_entity.pdbx_description
1 polymer ?
#
loop_
_entity_poly.entity_id
_entity_poly.type
_entity_poly.pdbx_seq_one_letter_code
_entity_poly.pdbx_strand_id
1 'polypeptide(L)'
;MILKATCQEVGKRCFRESWLTQYTPWLSYSPRLKGAFCIFCVLFPQPVQRGIQGAFITTPCTKYKDFNECARNHTSSAWHRGSQQDAEHFASTIRDPNKDIICQIDNSVKRTIEENRKKLYPIISTILFCGTNDLAIRGKDSTKGNVEQLYAYRIEGGDSILKNHFDTAAGNARYTSHRTQNDLINLSEQALREDIVKAANNAVGFSIIADETADILGTEQLSLGVRFVDTSSEKAMIREEFLGFSPLKGMDAATISDCIIQHCKTFGLLLNNLLGQGYDGCSIMAGKE
;
A
#
# COMPACT_ATOMS: atom_id res chain seq x y z
N MET A 1 8.40 30.57 -3.41
CA MET A 1 9.56 30.82 -2.52
C MET A 1 10.60 31.61 -3.30
N ILE A 2 10.56 32.94 -3.23
CA ILE A 2 11.52 33.81 -3.94
C ILE A 2 12.75 33.92 -3.04
N LEU A 3 13.78 33.12 -3.32
CA LEU A 3 15.06 33.23 -2.62
C LEU A 3 15.77 34.48 -3.15
N LYS A 4 15.73 35.57 -2.35
CA LYS A 4 16.52 36.78 -2.59
C LYS A 4 18.00 36.42 -2.50
N ALA A 5 18.71 36.51 -3.62
CA ALA A 5 20.16 36.43 -3.67
C ALA A 5 20.70 37.73 -4.27
N THR A 6 21.04 38.68 -3.41
CA THR A 6 21.79 39.89 -3.80
C THR A 6 23.28 39.56 -3.80
N CYS A 7 23.90 39.59 -4.98
CA CYS A 7 25.36 39.49 -5.12
C CYS A 7 25.93 40.92 -5.14
N GLN A 8 26.42 41.40 -4.00
CA GLN A 8 27.14 42.66 -3.86
C GLN A 8 28.65 42.44 -4.02
N GLU A 9 29.16 42.39 -5.26
CA GLU A 9 30.59 42.56 -5.53
C GLU A 9 30.77 43.64 -6.60
N VAL A 10 31.40 44.75 -6.22
CA VAL A 10 31.64 45.92 -7.08
C VAL A 10 32.70 45.55 -8.12
N GLY A 11 32.35 45.62 -9.42
CA GLY A 11 33.28 45.47 -10.54
C GLY A 11 33.10 44.21 -11.40
N LYS A 12 32.31 43.22 -10.97
CA LYS A 12 31.96 42.04 -11.79
C LYS A 12 30.53 42.14 -12.31
N ARG A 13 30.31 41.76 -13.58
CA ARG A 13 28.96 41.61 -14.15
C ARG A 13 28.21 40.55 -13.34
N CYS A 14 27.12 40.93 -12.69
CA CYS A 14 26.32 40.06 -11.81
C CYS A 14 24.86 39.95 -12.28
N PHE A 15 24.15 38.96 -11.73
CA PHE A 15 22.72 38.80 -11.95
C PHE A 15 21.95 39.98 -11.34
N ARG A 16 21.01 40.56 -12.08
CA ARG A 16 20.16 41.67 -11.59
C ARG A 16 18.85 41.13 -11.06
N GLU A 17 18.51 41.47 -9.82
CA GLU A 17 17.25 41.06 -9.19
C GLU A 17 16.01 41.52 -9.97
N SER A 18 16.08 42.69 -10.62
CA SER A 18 15.01 43.23 -11.47
C SER A 18 14.60 42.29 -12.61
N TRP A 19 15.49 41.40 -13.07
CA TRP A 19 15.17 40.41 -14.08
C TRP A 19 14.16 39.37 -13.62
N LEU A 20 14.13 39.04 -12.32
CA LEU A 20 13.15 38.10 -11.77
C LEU A 20 11.73 38.63 -11.97
N THR A 21 11.52 39.92 -11.71
CA THR A 21 10.23 40.57 -11.94
C THR A 21 9.93 40.73 -13.43
N GLN A 22 10.93 41.13 -14.23
CA GLN A 22 10.75 41.35 -15.67
C GLN A 22 10.37 40.08 -16.44
N TYR A 23 10.93 38.93 -16.05
CA TYR A 23 10.72 37.63 -16.70
C TYR A 23 9.86 36.67 -15.85
N THR A 24 9.06 37.22 -14.94
CA THR A 24 7.99 36.49 -14.26
C THR A 24 6.98 36.01 -15.33
N PRO A 25 6.46 34.77 -15.25
CA PRO A 25 6.56 33.82 -14.14
C PRO A 25 7.66 32.76 -14.24
N TRP A 26 8.48 32.76 -15.30
CA TRP A 26 9.34 31.61 -15.60
C TRP A 26 10.77 31.71 -15.04
N LEU A 27 11.31 32.90 -14.80
CA LEU A 27 12.70 33.06 -14.39
C LEU A 27 12.92 32.78 -12.91
N SER A 28 13.91 31.96 -12.59
CA SER A 28 14.40 31.71 -11.24
C SER A 28 15.92 31.76 -11.18
N TYR A 29 16.48 32.10 -10.02
CA TYR A 29 17.92 32.13 -9.80
C TYR A 29 18.33 31.03 -8.83
N SER A 30 19.42 30.31 -9.15
CA SER A 30 20.03 29.34 -8.24
C SER A 30 21.27 29.95 -7.57
N PRO A 31 21.25 30.20 -6.25
CA PRO A 31 22.43 30.69 -5.53
C PRO A 31 23.59 29.69 -5.55
N ARG A 32 23.26 28.39 -5.50
CA ARG A 32 24.26 27.29 -5.51
C ARG A 32 25.02 27.25 -6.83
N LEU A 33 24.31 27.37 -7.96
CA LEU A 33 24.89 27.31 -9.30
C LEU A 33 25.24 28.69 -9.87
N LYS A 34 25.00 29.76 -9.10
CA LYS A 34 25.24 31.16 -9.45
C LYS A 34 24.73 31.52 -10.84
N GLY A 35 23.46 31.21 -11.15
CA GLY A 35 22.89 31.57 -12.45
C GLY A 35 21.41 31.26 -12.60
N ALA A 36 20.86 31.64 -13.74
CA ALA A 36 19.42 31.68 -13.94
C ALA A 36 18.87 30.46 -14.69
N PHE A 37 17.71 30.00 -14.26
CA PHE A 37 16.95 28.88 -14.81
C PHE A 37 15.54 29.29 -15.18
N CYS A 38 14.94 28.53 -16.07
CA CYS A 38 13.53 28.58 -16.38
C CYS A 38 12.78 27.50 -15.61
N ILE A 39 11.89 27.90 -14.71
CA ILE A 39 11.10 26.98 -13.88
C ILE A 39 10.29 26.02 -14.77
N PHE A 40 9.66 26.54 -15.83
CA PHE A 40 8.86 25.72 -16.74
C PHE A 40 9.72 24.68 -17.46
N CYS A 41 10.83 25.08 -18.06
CA CYS A 41 11.66 24.15 -18.82
C CYS A 41 12.39 23.12 -17.95
N VAL A 42 12.67 23.45 -16.69
CA VAL A 42 13.27 22.50 -15.74
C VAL A 42 12.25 21.48 -15.25
N LEU A 43 11.01 21.90 -14.96
CA LEU A 43 9.98 21.03 -14.39
C LEU A 43 9.18 20.26 -15.46
N PHE A 44 9.00 20.86 -16.64
CA PHE A 44 8.23 20.30 -17.76
C PHE A 44 9.11 20.23 -19.01
N PRO A 45 10.23 19.47 -18.98
CA PRO A 45 11.18 19.43 -20.09
C PRO A 45 10.53 18.85 -21.33
N GLN A 46 10.58 19.59 -22.44
CA GLN A 46 10.12 19.10 -23.73
C GLN A 46 11.07 18.03 -24.28
N PRO A 47 10.57 17.02 -25.02
CA PRO A 47 11.39 15.97 -25.60
C PRO A 47 12.40 16.53 -26.61
N VAL A 48 13.61 15.96 -26.61
CA VAL A 48 14.69 16.42 -27.47
C VAL A 48 14.51 15.92 -28.89
N GLN A 49 13.94 16.75 -29.77
CA GLN A 49 13.78 16.40 -31.18
C GLN A 49 15.01 16.76 -32.03
N ARG A 50 15.62 17.94 -31.84
CA ARG A 50 16.87 18.37 -32.50
C ARG A 50 17.63 19.39 -31.62
N GLY A 51 18.96 19.27 -31.57
CA GLY A 51 19.85 20.18 -30.84
C GLY A 51 20.09 19.79 -29.37
N ILE A 52 20.88 20.60 -28.66
CA ILE A 52 21.21 20.39 -27.24
C ILE A 52 20.40 21.40 -26.41
N GLN A 53 19.65 20.91 -25.40
CA GLN A 53 19.05 21.79 -24.40
C GLN A 53 20.16 22.51 -23.63
N GLY A 54 20.22 23.83 -23.79
CA GLY A 54 21.32 24.66 -23.29
C GLY A 54 20.97 25.47 -22.05
N ALA A 55 21.44 26.72 -22.03
CA ALA A 55 21.25 27.66 -20.94
C ALA A 55 19.76 27.84 -20.56
N PHE A 56 19.50 28.04 -19.27
CA PHE A 56 18.19 28.10 -18.58
C PHE A 56 17.50 26.75 -18.34
N ILE A 57 17.92 25.66 -18.97
CA ILE A 57 17.28 24.34 -18.84
C ILE A 57 18.21 23.39 -18.07
N THR A 58 19.22 22.85 -18.76
CA THR A 58 20.20 21.91 -18.19
C THR A 58 21.33 22.64 -17.48
N THR A 59 21.66 23.84 -17.96
CA THR A 59 22.75 24.67 -17.46
C THR A 59 22.23 26.07 -17.10
N PRO A 60 22.76 26.69 -16.04
CA PRO A 60 22.35 28.03 -15.67
C PRO A 60 22.79 29.05 -16.75
N CYS A 61 21.94 30.03 -17.04
CA CYS A 61 22.38 31.19 -17.83
C CYS A 61 23.25 32.11 -16.96
N THR A 62 24.52 32.21 -17.34
CA THR A 62 25.54 33.06 -16.70
C THR A 62 26.01 34.22 -17.59
N LYS A 63 25.47 34.32 -18.82
CA LYS A 63 25.77 35.41 -19.77
C LYS A 63 25.08 36.71 -19.37
N TYR A 64 25.50 37.31 -18.26
CA TYR A 64 24.83 38.50 -17.70
C TYR A 64 24.96 39.76 -18.56
N LYS A 65 25.98 39.85 -19.43
CA LYS A 65 26.15 40.98 -20.36
C LYS A 65 24.98 41.05 -21.36
N ASP A 66 24.66 39.90 -21.94
CA ASP A 66 23.68 39.76 -23.02
C ASP A 66 22.43 39.02 -22.51
N PHE A 67 22.12 39.20 -21.22
CA PHE A 67 21.08 38.43 -20.54
C PHE A 67 19.71 38.60 -21.19
N ASN A 68 19.34 39.84 -21.51
CA ASN A 68 18.05 40.14 -22.13
C ASN A 68 17.92 39.53 -23.54
N GLU A 69 19.03 39.39 -24.27
CA GLU A 69 19.04 38.69 -25.55
C GLU A 69 18.89 37.18 -25.35
N CYS A 70 19.66 36.60 -24.42
CA CYS A 70 19.56 35.18 -24.06
C CYS A 70 18.14 34.83 -23.59
N ALA A 71 17.53 35.67 -22.75
CA ALA A 71 16.18 35.48 -22.24
C ALA A 71 15.13 35.59 -23.35
N ARG A 72 15.23 36.58 -24.25
CA ARG A 72 14.31 36.72 -25.40
C ARG A 72 14.40 35.52 -26.34
N ASN A 73 15.61 35.05 -26.64
CA ASN A 73 15.83 33.87 -27.48
C ASN A 73 15.32 32.59 -26.80
N HIS A 74 15.43 32.49 -25.47
CA HIS A 74 14.86 31.38 -24.72
C HIS A 74 13.33 31.42 -24.77
N THR A 75 12.71 32.56 -24.47
CA THR A 75 11.24 32.71 -24.48
C THR A 75 10.64 32.47 -25.86
N SER A 76 11.33 32.85 -26.94
CA SER A 76 10.86 32.58 -28.30
C SER A 76 11.07 31.13 -28.75
N SER A 77 11.82 30.33 -28.00
CA SER A 77 12.10 28.93 -28.35
C SER A 77 10.85 28.05 -28.26
N ALA A 78 10.79 27.00 -29.09
CA ALA A 78 9.71 26.01 -29.04
C ALA A 78 9.70 25.25 -27.70
N TRP A 79 10.88 25.02 -27.11
CA TRP A 79 11.04 24.38 -25.80
C TRP A 79 10.32 25.14 -24.71
N HIS A 80 10.55 26.46 -24.63
CA HIS A 80 9.91 27.31 -23.63
C HIS A 80 8.40 27.31 -23.79
N ARG A 81 7.91 27.49 -25.03
CA ARG A 81 6.48 27.51 -25.32
C ARG A 81 5.79 26.20 -24.94
N GLY A 82 6.37 25.05 -25.30
CA GLY A 82 5.84 23.73 -24.91
C GLY A 82 5.86 23.54 -23.40
N SER A 83 7.00 23.79 -22.73
CA SER A 83 7.10 23.67 -21.28
C SER A 83 6.15 24.59 -20.52
N GLN A 84 5.93 25.81 -21.03
CA GLN A 84 4.97 26.75 -20.43
C GLN A 84 3.54 26.24 -20.59
N GLN A 85 3.17 25.75 -21.78
CA GLN A 85 1.84 25.16 -22.01
C GLN A 85 1.59 23.96 -21.09
N ASP A 86 2.57 23.07 -20.94
CA ASP A 86 2.47 21.93 -20.02
C ASP A 86 2.32 22.37 -18.57
N ALA A 87 3.07 23.40 -18.14
CA ALA A 87 2.96 23.96 -16.79
C ALA A 87 1.58 24.60 -16.54
N GLU A 88 1.05 25.34 -17.52
CA GLU A 88 -0.28 25.94 -17.45
C GLU A 88 -1.37 24.86 -17.43
N HIS A 89 -1.24 23.82 -18.26
CA HIS A 89 -2.13 22.67 -18.27
C HIS A 89 -2.13 21.98 -16.90
N PHE A 90 -0.95 21.62 -16.38
CA PHE A 90 -0.80 21.03 -15.04
C PHE A 90 -1.42 21.89 -13.93
N ALA A 91 -1.17 23.20 -13.93
CA ALA A 91 -1.76 24.11 -12.95
C ALA A 91 -3.28 24.23 -13.09
N SER A 92 -3.82 24.09 -14.31
CA SER A 92 -5.26 24.05 -14.55
C SER A 92 -5.88 22.74 -14.05
N THR A 93 -5.22 21.61 -14.29
CA THR A 93 -5.65 20.28 -13.84
C THR A 93 -5.60 20.14 -12.32
N ILE A 94 -4.60 20.71 -11.64
CA ILE A 94 -4.56 20.69 -10.17
C ILE A 94 -5.73 21.50 -9.58
N ARG A 95 -6.07 22.65 -10.18
CA ARG A 95 -7.16 23.49 -9.68
C ARG A 95 -8.52 22.89 -9.94
N ASP A 96 -8.67 22.20 -11.06
CA ASP A 96 -9.90 21.50 -11.43
C ASP A 96 -9.58 20.19 -12.14
N PRO A 97 -9.41 19.09 -11.38
CA PRO A 97 -9.09 17.77 -11.94
C PRO A 97 -10.17 17.23 -12.87
N ASN A 98 -11.38 17.79 -12.85
CA ASN A 98 -12.48 17.34 -13.71
C ASN A 98 -12.38 17.89 -15.14
N LYS A 99 -11.46 18.82 -15.43
CA LYS A 99 -11.25 19.31 -16.81
C LYS A 99 -10.37 18.40 -17.65
N ASP A 100 -9.49 17.66 -16.99
CA ASP A 100 -8.58 16.74 -17.65
C ASP A 100 -9.23 15.36 -17.80
N ILE A 101 -9.17 14.80 -19.01
CA ILE A 101 -9.83 13.53 -19.34
C ILE A 101 -9.15 12.37 -18.59
N ILE A 102 -7.82 12.40 -18.44
CA ILE A 102 -7.08 11.34 -17.75
C ILE A 102 -7.46 11.32 -16.27
N CYS A 103 -7.50 12.49 -15.63
CA CYS A 103 -7.94 12.63 -14.25
C CYS A 103 -9.40 12.19 -14.05
N GLN A 104 -10.30 12.50 -15.00
CA GLN A 104 -11.68 12.01 -14.96
C GLN A 104 -11.77 10.49 -15.03
N ILE A 105 -11.00 9.86 -15.93
CA ILE A 105 -10.96 8.40 -16.04
C ILE A 105 -10.44 7.79 -14.74
N ASP A 106 -9.31 8.28 -14.22
CA ASP A 106 -8.73 7.77 -12.96
C ASP A 106 -9.69 7.93 -11.78
N ASN A 107 -10.37 9.07 -11.69
CA ASN A 107 -11.37 9.30 -10.66
C ASN A 107 -12.59 8.40 -10.81
N SER A 108 -13.00 8.09 -12.04
CA SER A 108 -14.10 7.16 -12.30
C SER A 108 -13.75 5.74 -11.84
N VAL A 109 -12.53 5.26 -12.14
CA VAL A 109 -12.03 3.95 -11.70
C VAL A 109 -11.93 3.90 -10.17
N LYS A 110 -11.37 4.93 -9.53
CA LYS A 110 -11.32 5.03 -8.06
C LYS A 110 -12.71 4.97 -7.43
N ARG A 111 -13.68 5.67 -8.02
CA ARG A 111 -15.07 5.64 -7.54
C ARG A 111 -15.67 4.25 -7.65
N THR A 112 -15.48 3.55 -8.76
CA THR A 112 -15.96 2.17 -8.92
C THR A 112 -15.31 1.21 -7.92
N ILE A 113 -14.00 1.35 -7.66
CA ILE A 113 -13.31 0.55 -6.62
C ILE A 113 -13.93 0.78 -5.25
N GLU A 114 -14.16 2.05 -4.89
CA GLU A 114 -14.75 2.42 -3.60
C GLU A 114 -16.19 1.92 -3.46
N GLU A 115 -17.01 2.03 -4.51
CA GLU A 115 -18.35 1.46 -4.55
C GLU A 115 -18.34 -0.07 -4.39
N ASN A 116 -17.39 -0.76 -5.03
CA ASN A 116 -17.27 -2.21 -4.91
C ASN A 116 -16.80 -2.64 -3.52
N ARG A 117 -15.90 -1.88 -2.89
CA ARG A 117 -15.50 -2.10 -1.49
C ARG A 117 -16.68 -1.98 -0.54
N LYS A 118 -17.53 -0.96 -0.73
CA LYS A 118 -18.75 -0.78 0.06
C LYS A 118 -19.73 -1.96 -0.08
N LYS A 119 -19.78 -2.61 -1.25
CA LYS A 119 -20.60 -3.82 -1.47
C LYS A 119 -19.99 -5.07 -0.82
N LEU A 120 -18.66 -5.22 -0.86
CA LEU A 120 -17.96 -6.38 -0.29
C LEU A 120 -17.90 -6.34 1.25
N TYR A 121 -17.82 -5.16 1.84
CA TYR A 121 -17.75 -5.00 3.30
C TYR A 121 -18.86 -5.74 4.08
N PRO A 122 -20.17 -5.57 3.77
CA PRO A 122 -21.23 -6.29 4.47
C PRO A 122 -21.16 -7.81 4.27
N ILE A 123 -20.69 -8.28 3.11
CA ILE A 123 -20.50 -9.71 2.82
C ILE A 123 -19.41 -10.29 3.72
N ILE A 124 -18.21 -9.71 3.66
CA ILE A 124 -17.04 -10.18 4.43
C ILE A 124 -17.32 -10.07 5.93
N SER A 125 -17.86 -8.94 6.41
CA SER A 125 -18.15 -8.76 7.84
C SER A 125 -19.16 -9.77 8.39
N THR A 126 -20.12 -10.23 7.57
CA THR A 126 -21.08 -11.27 7.99
C THR A 126 -20.41 -12.65 8.06
N ILE A 127 -19.54 -12.97 7.10
CA ILE A 127 -18.75 -14.21 7.13
C ILE A 127 -17.84 -14.24 8.37
N LEU A 128 -17.13 -13.12 8.63
CA LEU A 128 -16.29 -12.98 9.82
C LEU A 128 -17.12 -13.07 11.10
N PHE A 129 -18.29 -12.44 11.15
CA PHE A 129 -19.20 -12.56 12.29
C PHE A 129 -19.56 -14.02 12.59
N CYS A 130 -19.83 -14.82 11.57
CA CYS A 130 -20.05 -16.25 11.77
C CYS A 130 -18.82 -16.94 12.35
N GLY A 131 -17.63 -16.66 11.80
CA GLY A 131 -16.38 -17.24 12.27
C GLY A 131 -16.02 -16.85 13.71
N THR A 132 -16.25 -15.61 14.12
CA THR A 132 -15.93 -15.12 15.47
C THR A 132 -16.92 -15.54 16.55
N ASN A 133 -18.10 -16.03 16.16
CA ASN A 133 -19.16 -16.46 17.09
C ASN A 133 -19.44 -17.97 16.99
N ASP A 134 -18.51 -18.74 16.42
CA ASP A 134 -18.63 -20.20 16.23
C ASP A 134 -19.94 -20.62 15.52
N LEU A 135 -20.45 -19.76 14.64
CA LEU A 135 -21.65 -20.05 13.87
C LEU A 135 -21.27 -20.77 12.59
N ALA A 136 -21.89 -21.94 12.37
CA ALA A 136 -21.75 -22.64 11.11
C ALA A 136 -22.19 -21.74 9.94
N ILE A 137 -21.27 -21.43 9.04
CA ILE A 137 -21.54 -20.57 7.88
C ILE A 137 -22.63 -21.18 6.99
N ARG A 138 -22.59 -22.51 6.84
CA ARG A 138 -23.48 -23.28 5.98
C ARG A 138 -24.37 -24.20 6.80
N GLY A 139 -25.63 -24.30 6.37
CA GLY A 139 -26.55 -25.36 6.80
C GLY A 139 -26.45 -26.57 5.88
N LYS A 140 -27.35 -27.54 6.08
CA LYS A 140 -27.48 -28.72 5.18
C LYS A 140 -27.89 -28.33 3.75
N ASP A 141 -28.65 -27.24 3.62
CA ASP A 141 -29.05 -26.67 2.34
C ASP A 141 -28.25 -25.39 2.07
N SER A 142 -27.76 -25.22 0.83
CA SER A 142 -27.03 -24.02 0.38
C SER A 142 -27.84 -22.72 0.47
N THR A 143 -29.16 -22.81 0.64
CA THR A 143 -30.09 -21.67 0.68
C THR A 143 -30.56 -21.30 2.09
N LYS A 144 -30.19 -22.07 3.12
CA LYS A 144 -30.63 -21.87 4.51
C LYS A 144 -29.47 -21.75 5.50
N GLY A 145 -28.26 -21.47 5.01
CA GLY A 145 -27.09 -21.24 5.86
C GLY A 145 -27.27 -20.01 6.76
N ASN A 146 -26.55 -19.98 7.88
CA ASN A 146 -26.63 -18.86 8.82
C ASN A 146 -26.19 -17.55 8.15
N VAL A 147 -25.20 -17.59 7.26
CA VAL A 147 -24.76 -16.39 6.52
C VAL A 147 -25.87 -15.79 5.66
N GLU A 148 -26.69 -16.63 5.01
CA GLU A 148 -27.76 -16.12 4.14
C GLU A 148 -28.92 -15.53 4.95
N GLN A 149 -29.21 -16.13 6.10
CA GLN A 149 -30.17 -15.56 7.06
C GLN A 149 -29.67 -14.25 7.65
N LEU A 150 -28.36 -14.14 7.93
CA LEU A 150 -27.76 -12.90 8.41
C LEU A 150 -27.76 -11.80 7.33
N TYR A 151 -27.56 -12.14 6.05
CA TYR A 151 -27.75 -11.15 4.98
C TYR A 151 -29.18 -10.63 4.93
N ALA A 152 -30.17 -11.52 5.02
CA ALA A 152 -31.57 -11.12 5.08
C ALA A 152 -31.84 -10.21 6.29
N TYR A 153 -31.34 -10.59 7.47
CA TYR A 153 -31.46 -9.80 8.69
C TYR A 153 -30.81 -8.41 8.57
N ARG A 154 -29.63 -8.31 7.95
CA ARG A 154 -28.98 -7.01 7.70
C ARG A 154 -29.78 -6.13 6.75
N ILE A 155 -30.34 -6.71 5.70
CA ILE A 155 -31.19 -6.00 4.74
C ILE A 155 -32.46 -5.48 5.42
N GLU A 156 -33.11 -6.33 6.23
CA GLU A 156 -34.27 -5.94 7.05
C GLU A 156 -33.92 -4.84 8.07
N GLY A 157 -32.71 -4.90 8.63
CA GLY A 157 -32.14 -3.88 9.51
C GLY A 157 -31.72 -2.58 8.82
N GLY A 158 -31.87 -2.47 7.50
CA GLY A 158 -31.64 -1.23 6.74
C GLY A 158 -30.33 -1.14 5.95
N ASP A 159 -29.62 -2.25 5.73
CA ASP A 159 -28.42 -2.31 4.87
C ASP A 159 -28.80 -2.16 3.38
N SER A 160 -29.04 -0.91 2.97
CA SER A 160 -29.46 -0.56 1.61
C SER A 160 -28.40 -0.86 0.54
N ILE A 161 -27.12 -0.87 0.92
CA ILE A 161 -26.01 -1.18 0.01
C ILE A 161 -26.03 -2.67 -0.33
N LEU A 162 -26.12 -3.54 0.69
CA LEU A 162 -26.21 -4.99 0.49
C LEU A 162 -27.48 -5.35 -0.30
N LYS A 163 -28.62 -4.73 0.04
CA LYS A 163 -29.88 -4.90 -0.67
C LYS A 163 -29.75 -4.58 -2.16
N ASN A 164 -29.30 -3.36 -2.48
CA ASN A 164 -29.13 -2.93 -3.86
C ASN A 164 -28.15 -3.83 -4.62
N HIS A 165 -27.06 -4.25 -3.99
CA HIS A 165 -26.13 -5.18 -4.58
C HIS A 165 -26.78 -6.52 -4.93
N PHE A 166 -27.54 -7.13 -4.01
CA PHE A 166 -28.21 -8.41 -4.26
C PHE A 166 -29.32 -8.30 -5.31
N ASP A 167 -30.02 -7.17 -5.39
CA ASP A 167 -31.07 -6.92 -6.36
C ASP A 167 -30.52 -6.70 -7.79
N THR A 168 -29.34 -6.08 -7.91
CA THR A 168 -28.78 -5.65 -9.21
C THR A 168 -27.61 -6.50 -9.72
N ALA A 169 -26.93 -7.25 -8.85
CA ALA A 169 -25.75 -8.01 -9.25
C ALA A 169 -26.09 -9.21 -10.14
N ALA A 170 -25.28 -9.41 -11.17
CA ALA A 170 -25.25 -10.67 -11.91
C ALA A 170 -24.91 -11.83 -10.96
N GLY A 171 -25.38 -13.04 -11.28
CA GLY A 171 -25.25 -14.20 -10.38
C GLY A 171 -23.81 -14.51 -9.94
N ASN A 172 -22.83 -14.34 -10.84
CA ASN A 172 -21.40 -14.52 -10.55
C ASN A 172 -20.79 -13.39 -9.70
N ALA A 173 -21.43 -12.22 -9.65
CA ALA A 173 -20.99 -11.04 -8.92
C ALA A 173 -21.77 -10.83 -7.60
N ARG A 174 -22.63 -11.77 -7.20
CA ARG A 174 -23.31 -11.74 -5.89
C ARG A 174 -22.40 -12.15 -4.73
N TYR A 175 -21.33 -12.89 -5.02
CA TYR A 175 -20.35 -13.40 -4.04
C TYR A 175 -20.90 -14.28 -2.91
N THR A 176 -22.10 -14.87 -3.10
CA THR A 176 -22.75 -15.73 -2.09
C THR A 176 -22.41 -17.21 -2.25
N SER A 177 -21.72 -17.60 -3.32
CA SER A 177 -21.41 -19.02 -3.56
C SER A 177 -20.49 -19.60 -2.49
N HIS A 178 -20.63 -20.90 -2.21
CA HIS A 178 -19.76 -21.61 -1.27
C HIS A 178 -18.26 -21.43 -1.60
N ARG A 179 -17.93 -21.47 -2.90
CA ARG A 179 -16.55 -21.27 -3.36
C ARG A 179 -16.06 -19.87 -3.01
N THR A 180 -16.86 -18.86 -3.30
CA THR A 180 -16.53 -17.47 -2.96
C THR A 180 -16.42 -17.24 -1.46
N GLN A 181 -17.31 -17.83 -0.66
CA GLN A 181 -17.22 -17.76 0.80
C GLN A 181 -15.88 -18.34 1.30
N ASN A 182 -15.46 -19.50 0.78
CA ASN A 182 -14.15 -20.09 1.13
C ASN A 182 -13.00 -19.18 0.70
N ASP A 183 -13.05 -18.61 -0.50
CA ASP A 183 -12.02 -17.67 -0.97
C ASP A 183 -11.92 -16.45 -0.06
N LEU A 184 -13.05 -15.88 0.38
CA LEU A 184 -13.09 -14.76 1.32
C LEU A 184 -12.55 -15.13 2.71
N ILE A 185 -12.84 -16.34 3.20
CA ILE A 185 -12.28 -16.84 4.46
C ILE A 185 -10.76 -16.95 4.36
N ASN A 186 -10.24 -17.58 3.30
CA ASN A 186 -8.81 -17.75 3.08
C ASN A 186 -8.09 -16.40 2.94
N LEU A 187 -8.69 -15.43 2.22
CA LEU A 187 -8.15 -14.07 2.12
C LEU A 187 -8.13 -13.35 3.47
N SER A 188 -9.16 -13.56 4.29
CA SER A 188 -9.23 -12.96 5.63
C SER A 188 -8.20 -13.58 6.57
N GLU A 189 -8.04 -14.92 6.53
CA GLU A 189 -7.01 -15.67 7.26
C GLU A 189 -5.61 -15.19 6.86
N GLN A 190 -5.35 -15.05 5.56
CA GLN A 190 -4.07 -14.55 5.05
C GLN A 190 -3.77 -13.13 5.55
N ALA A 191 -4.72 -12.20 5.42
CA ALA A 191 -4.54 -10.84 5.88
C ALA A 191 -4.27 -10.76 7.39
N LEU A 192 -5.03 -11.52 8.19
CA LEU A 192 -4.83 -11.59 9.64
C LEU A 192 -3.45 -12.15 10.01
N ARG A 193 -3.04 -13.24 9.35
CA ARG A 193 -1.74 -13.87 9.58
C ARG A 193 -0.58 -12.95 9.17
N GLU A 194 -0.69 -12.24 8.05
CA GLU A 194 0.30 -11.25 7.62
C GLU A 194 0.48 -10.15 8.67
N ASP A 195 -0.61 -9.66 9.25
CA ASP A 195 -0.58 -8.66 10.33
C ASP A 195 0.07 -9.21 11.61
N ILE A 196 -0.27 -10.43 12.02
CA ILE A 196 0.34 -11.10 13.18
C ILE A 196 1.84 -11.31 12.97
N VAL A 197 2.25 -11.85 11.81
CA VAL A 197 3.65 -12.10 11.48
C VAL A 197 4.45 -10.80 11.43
N LYS A 198 3.88 -9.75 10.83
CA LYS A 198 4.50 -8.42 10.81
C LYS A 198 4.70 -7.87 12.22
N ALA A 199 3.72 -8.02 13.10
CA ALA A 199 3.84 -7.60 14.49
C ALA A 199 4.93 -8.41 15.24
N ALA A 200 4.94 -9.73 15.09
CA ALA A 200 5.93 -10.62 15.69
C ALA A 200 7.36 -10.32 15.21
N ASN A 201 7.54 -10.08 13.91
CA ASN A 201 8.84 -9.75 13.32
C ASN A 201 9.38 -8.38 13.76
N ASN A 202 8.49 -7.43 14.06
CA ASN A 202 8.86 -6.10 14.55
C ASN A 202 9.14 -6.07 16.06
N ALA A 203 8.76 -7.13 16.80
CA ALA A 203 9.10 -7.27 18.21
C ALA A 203 10.61 -7.52 18.40
N VAL A 204 11.10 -7.31 19.63
CA VAL A 204 12.50 -7.62 20.00
C VAL A 204 12.85 -9.09 19.73
N GLY A 205 11.86 -9.95 19.88
CA GLY A 205 11.90 -11.35 19.50
C GLY A 205 10.57 -12.02 19.82
N PHE A 206 10.42 -13.26 19.37
CA PHE A 206 9.23 -14.06 19.59
C PHE A 206 9.58 -15.49 19.96
N SER A 207 8.62 -16.19 20.54
CA SER A 207 8.67 -17.62 20.78
C SER A 207 7.59 -18.33 19.97
N ILE A 208 7.88 -19.56 19.52
CA ILE A 208 6.87 -20.42 18.92
C ILE A 208 6.26 -21.31 19.99
N ILE A 209 4.94 -21.46 19.94
CA ILE A 209 4.20 -22.43 20.73
C ILE A 209 3.63 -23.43 19.73
N ALA A 210 3.91 -24.72 19.93
CA ALA A 210 3.42 -25.76 19.06
C ALA A 210 2.73 -26.85 19.89
N ASP A 211 1.58 -27.31 19.43
CA ASP A 211 0.81 -28.36 20.10
C ASP A 211 0.29 -29.38 19.08
N GLU A 212 0.35 -30.65 19.46
CA GLU A 212 -0.07 -31.78 18.62
C GLU A 212 -1.58 -32.00 18.76
N THR A 213 -2.29 -31.97 17.63
CA THR A 213 -3.72 -32.21 17.58
C THR A 213 -4.07 -33.15 16.44
N ALA A 214 -5.17 -33.89 16.56
CA ALA A 214 -5.73 -34.69 15.47
C ALA A 214 -6.88 -33.92 14.80
N ASP A 215 -6.98 -34.00 13.48
CA ASP A 215 -8.13 -33.48 12.75
C ASP A 215 -9.36 -34.39 12.87
N ILE A 216 -10.48 -33.95 12.29
CA ILE A 216 -11.78 -34.66 12.34
C ILE A 216 -11.68 -36.06 11.68
N LEU A 217 -10.70 -36.27 10.79
CA LEU A 217 -10.45 -37.53 10.10
C LEU A 217 -9.39 -38.40 10.81
N GLY A 218 -8.84 -37.94 11.94
CA GLY A 218 -7.80 -38.62 12.71
C GLY A 218 -6.38 -38.42 12.18
N THR A 219 -6.16 -37.46 11.27
CA THR A 219 -4.83 -37.10 10.78
C THR A 219 -4.16 -36.17 11.77
N GLU A 220 -2.91 -36.44 12.12
CA GLU A 220 -2.14 -35.61 13.02
C GLU A 220 -1.70 -34.29 12.36
N GLN A 221 -1.88 -33.21 13.10
CA GLN A 221 -1.53 -31.86 12.71
C GLN A 221 -0.85 -31.15 13.88
N LEU A 222 0.07 -30.26 13.53
CA LEU A 222 0.71 -29.37 14.47
C LEU A 222 -0.01 -28.02 14.45
N SER A 223 -0.57 -27.63 15.58
CA SER A 223 -1.05 -26.27 15.78
C SER A 223 0.14 -25.37 16.06
N LEU A 224 0.20 -24.21 15.40
CA LEU A 224 1.29 -23.25 15.56
C LEU A 224 0.75 -21.92 16.07
N GLY A 225 1.34 -21.44 17.16
CA GLY A 225 1.13 -20.12 17.71
C GLY A 225 2.46 -19.36 17.85
N VAL A 226 2.35 -18.04 17.95
CA VAL A 226 3.47 -17.14 18.21
C VAL A 226 3.19 -16.32 19.45
N ARG A 227 4.21 -16.17 20.30
CA ARG A 227 4.17 -15.35 21.50
C ARG A 227 5.24 -14.27 21.42
N PHE A 228 4.84 -13.01 21.58
CA PHE A 228 5.77 -11.88 21.55
C PHE A 228 5.30 -10.73 22.44
N VAL A 229 6.21 -9.81 22.75
CA VAL A 229 5.88 -8.57 23.48
C VAL A 229 5.59 -7.49 22.45
N ASP A 230 4.34 -7.03 22.43
CA ASP A 230 3.89 -5.94 21.58
C ASP A 230 4.08 -4.60 22.31
N THR A 231 4.92 -3.75 21.73
CA THR A 231 5.24 -2.41 22.25
C THR A 231 4.68 -1.30 21.34
N SER A 232 3.72 -1.62 20.46
CA SER A 232 3.09 -0.65 19.57
C SER A 232 2.18 0.35 20.31
N SER A 233 1.69 -0.05 21.50
CA SER A 233 0.89 0.81 22.38
C SER A 233 1.74 1.40 23.52
N GLU A 234 1.20 2.39 24.24
CA GLU A 234 1.89 3.01 25.38
C GLU A 234 2.29 2.01 26.49
N LYS A 235 1.62 0.86 26.56
CA LYS A 235 1.93 -0.22 27.50
C LYS A 235 2.36 -1.46 26.73
N ALA A 236 3.52 -2.00 27.07
CA ALA A 236 3.95 -3.29 26.55
C ALA A 236 2.97 -4.39 27.01
N MET A 237 2.50 -5.20 26.07
CA MET A 237 1.60 -6.32 26.34
C MET A 237 2.13 -7.60 25.71
N ILE A 238 1.95 -8.71 26.41
CA ILE A 238 2.25 -10.04 25.84
C ILE A 238 1.08 -10.40 24.93
N ARG A 239 1.37 -10.71 23.67
CA ARG A 239 0.41 -11.26 22.72
C ARG A 239 0.76 -12.70 22.41
N GLU A 240 -0.26 -13.54 22.41
CA GLU A 240 -0.21 -14.94 21.98
C GLU A 240 -1.24 -15.09 20.86
N GLU A 241 -0.77 -15.42 19.67
CA GLU A 241 -1.58 -15.39 18.45
C GLU A 241 -1.44 -16.72 17.70
N PHE A 242 -2.56 -17.24 17.20
CA PHE A 242 -2.59 -18.46 16.41
C PHE A 242 -2.20 -18.17 14.95
N LEU A 243 -1.35 -19.02 14.37
CA LEU A 243 -0.87 -18.88 12.99
C LEU A 243 -1.52 -19.86 12.01
N GLY A 244 -1.92 -21.03 12.50
CA GLY A 244 -2.54 -22.05 11.68
C GLY A 244 -2.14 -23.47 12.06
N PHE A 245 -2.70 -24.42 11.33
CA PHE A 245 -2.35 -25.83 11.44
C PHE A 245 -1.36 -26.22 10.36
N SER A 246 -0.59 -27.26 10.67
CA SER A 246 0.38 -27.85 9.77
C SER A 246 0.25 -29.37 9.77
N PRO A 247 0.00 -30.01 8.62
CA PRO A 247 -0.11 -31.47 8.57
C PRO A 247 1.24 -32.12 8.90
N LEU A 248 1.24 -33.07 9.84
CA LEU A 248 2.43 -33.84 10.19
C LEU A 248 2.54 -35.07 9.29
N LYS A 249 3.76 -35.38 8.85
CA LYS A 249 4.08 -36.58 8.06
C LYS A 249 4.62 -37.73 8.90
N GLY A 250 4.88 -37.47 10.18
CA GLY A 250 5.45 -38.39 11.15
C GLY A 250 5.62 -37.70 12.50
N MET A 251 5.73 -38.49 13.56
CA MET A 251 5.81 -38.03 14.96
C MET A 251 7.24 -38.02 15.53
N ASP A 252 8.27 -38.17 14.69
CA ASP A 252 9.64 -38.09 15.17
C ASP A 252 10.07 -36.62 15.36
N ALA A 253 11.01 -36.40 16.29
CA ALA A 253 11.47 -35.05 16.65
C ALA A 253 12.03 -34.26 15.46
N ALA A 254 12.70 -34.95 14.53
CA ALA A 254 13.31 -34.30 13.37
C ALA A 254 12.21 -33.80 12.41
N THR A 255 11.21 -34.65 12.13
CA THR A 255 10.06 -34.32 11.28
C THR A 255 9.26 -33.15 11.86
N ILE A 256 9.01 -33.13 13.17
CA ILE A 256 8.30 -32.02 13.84
C ILE A 256 9.11 -30.72 13.76
N SER A 257 10.40 -30.77 14.09
CA SER A 257 11.29 -29.61 14.02
C SER A 257 11.37 -29.03 12.60
N ASP A 258 11.57 -29.89 11.59
CA ASP A 258 11.60 -29.47 10.20
C ASP A 258 10.26 -28.88 9.77
N CYS A 259 9.14 -29.46 10.22
CA CYS A 259 7.81 -28.95 9.94
C CYS A 259 7.63 -27.52 10.48
N ILE A 260 8.02 -27.27 11.73
CA ILE A 260 7.96 -25.94 12.37
C ILE A 260 8.79 -24.93 11.58
N ILE A 261 10.04 -25.26 11.27
CA ILE A 261 10.96 -24.37 10.55
C ILE A 261 10.40 -24.01 9.17
N GLN A 262 9.89 -25.00 8.43
CA GLN A 262 9.30 -24.77 7.10
C GLN A 262 8.05 -23.91 7.18
N HIS A 263 7.19 -24.11 8.17
CA HIS A 263 5.97 -23.30 8.32
C HIS A 263 6.27 -21.88 8.78
N CYS A 264 7.21 -21.70 9.71
CA CYS A 264 7.69 -20.37 10.09
C CYS A 264 8.20 -19.59 8.86
N LYS A 265 9.02 -20.23 8.01
CA LYS A 265 9.48 -19.63 6.75
C LYS A 265 8.35 -19.33 5.78
N THR A 266 7.40 -20.27 5.64
CA THR A 266 6.24 -20.12 4.75
C THR A 266 5.34 -18.95 5.18
N PHE A 267 5.16 -18.76 6.49
CA PHE A 267 4.41 -17.64 7.03
C PHE A 267 5.19 -16.32 7.00
N GLY A 268 6.50 -16.34 6.75
CA GLY A 268 7.34 -15.15 6.68
C GLY A 268 7.91 -14.71 8.03
N LEU A 269 7.97 -15.59 9.02
CA LEU A 269 8.63 -15.32 10.30
C LEU A 269 10.15 -15.31 10.14
N LEU A 270 10.79 -14.31 10.74
CA LEU A 270 12.25 -14.17 10.75
C LEU A 270 12.82 -15.03 11.86
N LEU A 271 13.35 -16.21 11.52
CA LEU A 271 13.93 -17.14 12.49
C LEU A 271 15.11 -16.55 13.30
N ASN A 272 15.75 -15.48 12.82
CA ASN A 272 16.77 -14.76 13.60
C ASN A 272 16.20 -14.08 14.85
N ASN A 273 14.88 -13.84 14.89
CA ASN A 273 14.17 -13.24 16.01
C ASN A 273 13.49 -14.31 16.90
N LEU A 274 13.68 -15.60 16.60
CA LEU A 274 13.16 -16.70 17.41
C LEU A 274 14.02 -16.87 18.66
N LEU A 275 13.44 -16.59 19.83
CA LEU A 275 14.13 -16.63 21.13
C LEU A 275 13.78 -17.86 21.97
N GLY A 276 12.66 -18.52 21.68
CA GLY A 276 12.20 -19.66 22.47
C GLY A 276 11.18 -20.52 21.74
N GLN A 277 10.99 -21.73 22.24
CA GLN A 277 10.02 -22.69 21.73
C GLN A 277 9.31 -23.35 22.92
N GLY A 278 8.00 -23.57 22.82
CA GLY A 278 7.20 -24.26 23.83
C GLY A 278 6.35 -25.35 23.18
N TYR A 279 6.32 -26.53 23.81
CA TYR A 279 5.62 -27.71 23.33
C TYR A 279 4.80 -28.32 24.47
N ASP A 280 3.55 -28.70 24.22
CA ASP A 280 2.78 -29.55 25.15
C ASP A 280 2.92 -31.04 24.73
N GLY A 281 2.95 -31.96 25.69
CA GLY A 281 2.91 -33.42 25.43
C GLY A 281 4.15 -34.11 24.83
N CYS A 282 5.19 -33.39 24.43
CA CYS A 282 6.22 -33.96 23.56
C CYS A 282 7.44 -34.52 24.33
N SER A 283 7.27 -35.70 24.96
CA SER A 283 8.40 -36.49 25.52
C SER A 283 9.49 -36.84 24.47
N ILE A 284 9.16 -36.74 23.18
CA ILE A 284 10.04 -36.99 22.03
C ILE A 284 10.90 -35.75 21.67
N MET A 285 10.44 -34.53 21.98
CA MET A 285 11.14 -33.27 21.66
C MET A 285 12.01 -32.74 22.81
N ALA A 286 11.91 -33.31 24.00
CA ALA A 286 12.95 -33.16 25.02
C ALA A 286 14.20 -33.87 24.50
N GLY A 287 15.20 -33.10 24.06
CA GLY A 287 16.48 -33.66 23.61
C GLY A 287 17.07 -34.60 24.66
N LYS A 288 17.85 -35.60 24.22
CA LYS A 288 18.70 -36.37 25.14
C LYS A 288 19.68 -35.40 25.80
N GLU A 289 19.68 -35.39 27.13
CA GLU A 289 20.72 -34.75 27.95
C GLU A 289 22.13 -35.23 27.54
#